data_AF-X1K4F1-F1
#
_entry.id   AF-X1K4F1-F1
#
_cell.length_a   1.000
_cell.length_b   1.000
_cell.length_c   1.000
_cell.angle_alpha   90.00
_cell.angle_beta   90.00
_cell.angle_gamma   90.00
#
_symmetry.space_group_name_H-M   'P 1'
#
loop_
_entity.id
_entity.type
_entity.pdbx_description
1 polymer ?
#
loop_
_entity_poly.entity_id
_entity_poly.type
_entity_poly.pdbx_seq_one_letter_code
_entity_poly.pdbx_strand_id
1 'polypeptide(L)'
;HEMFSEEYQTEFIKKYIEVCRSKPYVIGEHVWNMCDFKTSQGITRMGSLNYKGVFTRDRRPKMAAHLLRRIWNKKEEIFKQIRREDMELEK
;
A
#
# COMPACT_ATOMS: atom_id res chain seq x y z
N HIS A 1 6.70 14.86 -6.99
CA HIS A 1 7.60 13.70 -6.81
C HIS A 1 8.24 13.36 -8.14
N GLU A 2 9.47 12.86 -8.12
CA GLU A 2 10.17 12.37 -9.30
C GLU A 2 9.45 11.14 -9.87
N MET A 3 9.46 11.01 -11.20
CA MET A 3 8.89 9.86 -11.89
C MET A 3 9.72 8.62 -11.54
N PHE A 4 9.07 7.57 -11.01
CA PHE A 4 9.66 6.33 -10.47
C PHE A 4 10.23 6.37 -9.03
N SER A 5 9.97 7.43 -8.26
CA SER A 5 10.32 7.45 -6.83
C SER A 5 9.32 6.65 -5.96
N GLU A 6 9.74 6.23 -4.77
CA GLU A 6 8.85 5.54 -3.82
C GLU A 6 7.73 6.46 -3.32
N GLU A 7 7.99 7.76 -3.17
CA GLU A 7 6.98 8.75 -2.81
C GLU A 7 5.90 8.85 -3.89
N TYR A 8 6.30 8.89 -5.17
CA TYR A 8 5.34 8.89 -6.27
C TYR A 8 4.50 7.60 -6.27
N GLN A 9 5.13 6.43 -6.12
CA GLN A 9 4.42 5.15 -6.03
C GLN A 9 3.40 5.15 -4.88
N THR A 10 3.81 5.65 -3.72
CA THR A 10 2.99 5.70 -2.50
C THR A 10 1.77 6.60 -2.69
N GLU A 11 1.97 7.82 -3.19
CA GLU A 11 0.86 8.76 -3.45
C GLU A 11 -0.06 8.28 -4.58
N PHE A 12 0.50 7.65 -5.61
CA PHE A 12 -0.30 7.05 -6.69
C PHE A 12 -1.23 5.96 -6.16
N ILE A 13 -0.69 5.01 -5.38
CA ILE A 13 -1.48 3.92 -4.78
C ILE A 13 -2.55 4.47 -3.85
N LYS A 14 -2.21 5.45 -3.01
CA LYS A 14 -3.17 6.10 -2.09
C LYS A 14 -4.38 6.67 -2.84
N LYS A 15 -4.13 7.49 -3.86
CA LYS A 15 -5.20 8.11 -4.67
C LYS A 15 -6.04 7.08 -5.41
N TYR A 16 -5.42 6.02 -5.94
CA TYR A 16 -6.15 4.95 -6.61
C TYR A 16 -7.11 4.23 -5.65
N ILE A 17 -6.64 3.93 -4.45
CA ILE A 17 -7.47 3.30 -3.42
C ILE A 17 -8.62 4.23 -2.99
N GLU A 18 -8.38 5.53 -2.83
CA GLU A 18 -9.42 6.52 -2.55
C GLU A 18 -10.49 6.54 -3.64
N VAL A 19 -10.08 6.52 -4.92
CA VAL A 19 -11.01 6.44 -6.06
C VAL A 19 -11.77 5.12 -6.04
N CYS A 20 -11.10 3.97 -5.87
CA CYS A 20 -11.76 2.66 -5.80
C CYS A 20 -12.82 2.62 -4.71
N ARG A 21 -12.49 3.09 -3.50
CA ARG A 21 -13.41 3.12 -2.36
C ARG A 21 -14.55 4.13 -2.50
N SER A 22 -14.39 5.15 -3.35
CA SER A 22 -15.46 6.12 -3.66
C SER A 22 -16.60 5.51 -4.52
N LYS A 23 -16.36 4.35 -5.14
CA LYS A 23 -17.31 3.72 -6.06
C LYS A 23 -18.08 2.60 -5.35
N PRO A 24 -19.41 2.72 -5.17
CA PRO A 24 -20.19 1.75 -4.39
C PRO A 24 -20.26 0.35 -5.02
N TYR A 25 -19.93 0.23 -6.31
CA TYR A 25 -19.88 -1.03 -7.03
C TYR A 25 -18.51 -1.72 -6.99
N VAL A 26 -17.49 -1.12 -6.36
CA VAL A 26 -16.17 -1.74 -6.19
C VAL A 26 -16.13 -2.52 -4.89
N ILE A 27 -15.99 -3.85 -4.99
CA ILE A 27 -16.00 -4.74 -3.83
C ILE A 27 -14.64 -4.86 -3.13
N GLY A 28 -13.56 -4.44 -3.80
CA GLY A 28 -12.20 -4.55 -3.28
C GLY A 28 -11.14 -4.09 -4.27
N GLU A 29 -9.90 -4.06 -3.79
CA GLU A 29 -8.73 -3.57 -4.52
C GLU A 29 -7.57 -4.56 -4.41
N HIS A 30 -6.84 -4.78 -5.51
CA HIS A 30 -5.60 -5.58 -5.53
C HIS A 30 -4.45 -4.73 -6.07
N VAL A 31 -3.40 -4.57 -5.26
CA VAL A 31 -2.19 -3.88 -5.70
C VAL A 31 -1.36 -4.82 -6.57
N TRP A 32 -1.11 -4.43 -7.81
CA TRP A 32 -0.11 -5.06 -8.67
C TRP A 32 1.25 -4.36 -8.48
N ASN A 33 2.20 -4.94 -7.75
CA ASN A 33 2.14 -6.27 -7.15
C ASN A 33 2.78 -6.30 -5.76
N MET A 34 2.78 -7.48 -5.14
CA MET A 34 3.33 -7.64 -3.79
C MET A 34 4.83 -7.35 -3.75
N CYS A 35 5.65 -8.09 -4.51
CA CYS A 35 7.11 -7.97 -4.49
C CYS A 35 7.68 -7.83 -5.90
N ASP A 36 8.75 -7.05 -6.07
CA ASP A 36 9.44 -6.98 -7.36
C ASP A 36 9.82 -8.38 -7.87
N PHE A 37 9.65 -8.62 -9.17
CA PHE A 37 9.80 -9.97 -9.74
C PHE A 37 10.50 -9.95 -11.11
N LYS A 38 11.03 -11.10 -11.53
CA LYS A 38 11.70 -11.26 -12.83
C LYS A 38 10.67 -11.28 -13.94
N THR A 39 10.95 -10.57 -15.03
CA THR A 39 10.21 -10.63 -16.29
C THR A 39 11.15 -11.08 -17.40
N SER A 40 10.61 -11.25 -18.62
CA SER A 40 11.42 -11.32 -19.82
C SER A 40 12.28 -10.05 -19.96
N GLN A 41 13.39 -10.18 -20.70
CA GLN A 41 14.25 -9.05 -21.05
C GLN A 41 13.49 -8.03 -21.89
N GLY A 42 13.78 -6.74 -21.68
CA GLY A 42 13.20 -5.66 -22.47
C GLY A 42 13.84 -4.32 -22.14
N ILE A 43 13.81 -3.40 -23.10
CA ILE A 43 14.46 -2.08 -22.98
C ILE A 43 13.93 -1.24 -21.81
N THR A 44 12.67 -1.45 -21.41
CA THR A 44 12.03 -0.77 -20.26
C THR A 44 12.04 -1.61 -18.97
N ARG A 45 12.74 -2.75 -18.97
CA ARG A 45 12.80 -3.71 -17.87
C ARG A 45 14.25 -3.85 -17.42
N MET A 46 14.76 -2.82 -16.74
CA MET A 46 16.12 -2.81 -16.22
C MET A 46 16.37 -4.08 -15.40
N GLY A 47 17.46 -4.80 -15.70
CA GLY A 47 17.78 -6.08 -15.04
C GLY A 47 16.76 -7.21 -15.25
N SER A 48 15.86 -7.10 -16.23
CA SER A 48 14.71 -8.00 -16.41
C SER A 48 13.80 -8.05 -15.18
N LEU A 49 13.57 -6.89 -14.55
CA LEU A 49 12.75 -6.78 -13.34
C LEU A 49 11.52 -5.90 -13.57
N ASN A 50 10.43 -6.27 -12.90
CA ASN A 50 9.29 -5.40 -12.67
C ASN A 50 9.37 -4.81 -11.26
N TYR A 51 9.58 -3.50 -11.18
CA TYR A 51 9.77 -2.75 -9.94
C TYR A 51 8.47 -2.18 -9.34
N LYS A 52 7.30 -2.64 -9.79
CA LYS A 52 5.99 -2.22 -9.27
C LYS A 52 5.64 -2.81 -7.91
N GLY A 53 6.50 -3.67 -7.35
CA GLY A 53 6.27 -4.28 -6.05
C GLY A 53 6.19 -3.22 -4.95
N VAL A 54 5.34 -3.45 -3.96
CA VAL A 54 5.37 -2.68 -2.69
C VAL A 54 6.44 -3.22 -1.72
N PHE A 55 7.00 -4.39 -2.03
CA PHE A 55 8.25 -4.89 -1.49
C PHE A 55 9.30 -5.01 -2.60
N THR A 56 10.57 -4.92 -2.23
CA THR A 56 11.67 -5.32 -3.11
C THR A 56 11.63 -6.82 -3.39
N ARG A 57 12.43 -7.28 -4.35
CA ARG A 57 12.55 -8.70 -4.68
C ARG A 57 13.00 -9.54 -3.49
N ASP A 58 13.84 -9.01 -2.61
CA ASP A 58 14.31 -9.66 -1.38
C ASP A 58 13.43 -9.35 -0.15
N ARG A 59 12.17 -8.89 -0.38
CA ARG A 59 11.12 -8.72 0.63
C ARG A 59 11.40 -7.61 1.65
N ARG A 60 12.21 -6.61 1.27
CA ARG A 60 12.30 -5.37 2.05
C ARG A 60 11.07 -4.50 1.74
N PRO A 61 10.38 -3.95 2.76
CA PRO A 61 9.22 -3.10 2.53
C PRO A 61 9.65 -1.77 1.90
N LYS A 62 8.91 -1.33 0.88
CA LYS A 62 8.95 0.05 0.38
C LYS A 62 7.98 0.92 1.16
N MET A 63 8.03 2.23 0.98
CA MET A 63 7.09 3.20 1.59
C MET A 63 5.62 2.80 1.39
N ALA A 64 5.28 2.32 0.18
CA ALA A 64 3.94 1.87 -0.14
C ALA A 64 3.46 0.71 0.76
N ALA A 65 4.34 -0.22 1.17
CA ALA A 65 3.96 -1.29 2.08
C ALA A 65 3.56 -0.75 3.47
N HIS A 66 4.26 0.27 3.97
CA HIS A 66 3.91 0.93 5.24
C HIS A 66 2.57 1.67 5.14
N LEU A 67 2.32 2.36 4.03
CA LEU A 67 1.02 2.98 3.76
C LEU A 67 -0.10 1.92 3.77
N LEU A 68 0.06 0.85 2.99
CA LEU A 68 -0.92 -0.23 2.86
C LEU A 68 -1.23 -0.89 4.20
N ARG A 69 -0.20 -1.18 5.01
CA ARG A 69 -0.37 -1.69 6.37
C ARG A 69 -1.28 -0.78 7.20
N ARG A 70 -1.05 0.53 7.17
CA ARG A 70 -1.86 1.50 7.93
C ARG A 70 -3.32 1.55 7.46
N ILE A 71 -3.57 1.58 6.15
CA ILE A 71 -4.94 1.77 5.62
C ILE A 71 -5.77 0.48 5.54
N TRP A 72 -5.13 -0.69 5.60
CA TRP A 72 -5.83 -1.98 5.65
C TRP A 72 -6.02 -2.50 7.08
N ASN A 73 -5.19 -2.08 8.04
CA ASN A 73 -5.27 -2.57 9.42
C ASN A 73 -6.33 -1.83 10.25
N LYS A 74 -7.61 -1.89 9.83
CA LYS A 74 -8.77 -1.29 10.54
C LYS A 74 -8.91 -1.76 12.00
N LYS A 75 -8.44 -2.98 12.31
CA LYS A 75 -8.48 -3.53 13.68
C LYS A 75 -7.73 -2.65 14.66
N GLU A 76 -6.59 -2.08 14.27
CA GLU A 76 -5.79 -1.24 15.17
C GLU A 76 -6.51 0.06 15.55
N GLU A 77 -7.24 0.66 14.61
CA GLU A 77 -8.04 1.85 14.89
C GLU A 77 -9.25 1.53 15.77
N ILE A 78 -9.92 0.38 15.55
CA ILE A 78 -10.99 -0.10 16.42
C ILE A 78 -10.48 -0.35 17.85
N PHE A 79 -9.33 -1.02 18.01
CA PHE A 79 -8.75 -1.28 19.35
C PHE A 79 -8.25 -0.01 20.05
N LYS A 80 -7.86 1.04 19.32
CA LYS A 80 -7.54 2.35 19.89
C LYS A 80 -8.79 3.11 20.31
N GLN A 81 -9.87 3.00 19.54
CA GLN A 81 -11.17 3.59 19.86
C GLN A 81 -11.71 3.00 21.18
N ILE A 82 -11.78 1.67 21.28
CA ILE A 82 -12.25 0.96 22.47
C ILE A 82 -11.44 1.37 23.71
N ARG A 83 -10.10 1.36 23.63
CA ARG A 83 -9.24 1.77 24.75
C ARG A 83 -9.41 3.22 25.19
N ARG A 84 -9.79 4.13 24.29
CA ARG A 84 -10.08 5.52 24.65
C ARG A 84 -11.38 5.63 25.43
N GLU A 85 -12.41 4.93 24.96
CA GLU A 85 -13.73 4.89 25.60
C GLU A 85 -13.63 4.28 27.00
N ASP A 86 -12.87 3.20 27.20
CA ASP A 86 -12.61 2.60 28.51
C ASP A 86 -11.94 3.59 29.49
N MET A 87 -10.93 4.35 29.05
CA MET A 87 -10.26 5.36 29.90
C MET A 87 -11.10 6.60 30.19
N GLU A 88 -12.12 6.90 29.39
CA GLU A 88 -13.07 7.99 29.66
C GLU A 88 -14.16 7.55 30.65
N LEU A 89 -14.53 6.27 30.67
CA LEU A 89 -15.49 5.70 31.63
C LEU A 89 -14.89 5.50 33.03
N GLU A 90 -13.57 5.35 33.14
CA GLU A 90 -12.84 5.23 34.42
C GLU A 90 -12.55 6.59 35.11
N LYS A 91 -12.96 7.71 34.51
CA LYS A 91 -12.84 9.07 35.07
C LYS A 91 -14.15 9.56 35.66
#